data_AF-A0A0F9AFA5-F1
#
_entry.id   AF-A0A0F9AFA5-F1
#
_cell.length_a   1.000
_cell.length_b   1.000
_cell.length_c   1.000
_cell.angle_alpha   90.00
_cell.angle_beta   90.00
_cell.angle_gamma   90.00
#
_symmetry.space_group_name_H-M   'P 1'
#
loop_
_entity.id
_entity.type
_entity.pdbx_description
1 polymer ?
#
loop_
_entity_poly.entity_id
_entity_poly.type
_entity_poly.pdbx_seq_one_letter_code
_entity_poly.pdbx_strand_id
1 'polypeptide(L)'
;MELERAQAIAAALVKELEPCCQKMTVAGSIRRERPLVKDIDLVIIPANQGQLAVKLHELGCRFGGPKLQRFQYKGAPVDIYLATEETFPMLLLVRTGSAAFNRDLAMRAKAQLLHFAADGRGILKDGRRVAWLSEGEIFGALGLPYIEPSTRERL
;
A
#
# COMPACT_ATOMS: atom_id res chain seq x y z
N MET A 1 7.04 10.14 -14.32
CA MET A 1 8.49 9.88 -14.29
C MET A 1 8.74 8.45 -14.72
N GLU A 2 9.86 8.16 -15.37
CA GLU A 2 10.21 6.79 -15.77
C GLU A 2 10.39 5.87 -14.55
N LEU A 3 10.06 4.59 -14.72
CA LEU A 3 10.10 3.57 -13.66
C LEU A 3 11.45 3.50 -12.95
N GLU A 4 12.55 3.44 -13.70
CA GLU A 4 13.90 3.32 -13.14
C GLU A 4 14.24 4.51 -12.23
N ARG A 5 13.89 5.73 -12.66
CA ARG A 5 14.06 6.94 -11.84
C ARG A 5 13.20 6.88 -10.58
N ALA A 6 11.95 6.43 -10.69
CA ALA A 6 11.06 6.28 -9.55
C ALA A 6 11.60 5.26 -8.54
N GLN A 7 12.08 4.11 -9.02
CA GLN A 7 12.69 3.06 -8.21
C GLN A 7 13.92 3.57 -7.47
N ALA A 8 14.80 4.34 -8.13
CA ALA A 8 15.98 4.92 -7.48
C ALA A 8 15.60 5.90 -6.35
N ILE A 9 14.59 6.75 -6.57
CA ILE A 9 14.09 7.67 -5.54
C ILE A 9 13.43 6.90 -4.39
N ALA A 10 12.61 5.90 -4.71
CA ALA A 10 11.94 5.06 -3.71
C ALA A 10 12.95 4.27 -2.87
N ALA A 11 13.99 3.70 -3.47
CA ALA A 11 15.05 2.98 -2.76
C ALA A 11 15.83 3.90 -1.81
N ALA A 12 16.12 5.13 -2.23
CA ALA A 12 16.75 6.12 -1.36
C ALA A 12 15.85 6.49 -0.18
N LEU A 13 14.55 6.67 -0.41
CA LEU A 13 13.60 6.96 0.67
C LEU A 13 13.44 5.77 1.64
N VAL A 14 13.37 4.54 1.10
CA VAL A 14 13.34 3.31 1.90
C VAL A 14 14.55 3.25 2.84
N LYS A 15 15.75 3.55 2.34
CA LYS A 15 16.97 3.57 3.17
C LYS A 15 16.91 4.61 4.29
N GLU A 16 16.34 5.79 4.04
CA GLU A 16 16.17 6.83 5.06
C GLU A 16 15.19 6.41 6.16
N LEU A 17 14.14 5.65 5.81
CA LEU A 17 13.05 5.28 6.72
C LEU A 17 13.25 3.93 7.41
N GLU A 18 14.08 3.04 6.85
CA GLU A 18 14.33 1.70 7.41
C GLU A 18 14.58 1.69 8.93
N PRO A 19 15.39 2.59 9.52
CA PRO A 19 15.67 2.57 10.96
C PRO A 19 14.45 2.83 11.86
N CYS A 20 13.39 3.45 11.34
CA CYS A 20 12.17 3.78 12.09
C CYS A 20 10.97 2.90 11.74
N CYS A 21 11.17 1.89 10.87
CA CYS A 21 10.10 1.04 10.37
C CYS A 21 10.34 -0.43 10.74
N GLN A 22 9.31 -1.08 11.26
CA GLN A 22 9.31 -2.53 11.47
C GLN A 22 9.15 -3.26 10.13
N LYS A 23 8.30 -2.71 9.26
CA LYS A 23 8.01 -3.25 7.93
C LYS A 23 7.72 -2.13 6.96
N MET A 24 8.15 -2.29 5.71
CA MET A 24 7.90 -1.32 4.66
C MET A 24 7.86 -2.02 3.30
N THR A 25 6.99 -1.55 2.42
CA THR A 25 6.95 -2.01 1.03
C THR A 25 6.56 -0.87 0.09
N VAL A 26 7.31 -0.74 -1.00
CA VAL A 26 6.95 0.11 -2.13
C VAL A 26 5.74 -0.49 -2.81
N ALA A 27 4.68 0.30 -2.94
CA ALA A 27 3.41 -0.09 -3.52
C ALA A 27 3.20 0.66 -4.85
N GLY A 28 1.95 0.94 -5.19
CA GLY A 28 1.60 1.79 -6.31
C GLY A 28 2.04 1.26 -7.65
N SER A 29 2.21 2.19 -8.58
CA SER A 29 2.62 1.90 -9.95
C SER A 29 4.05 1.36 -10.07
N ILE A 30 4.92 1.63 -9.08
CA ILE A 30 6.28 1.06 -9.02
C ILE A 30 6.20 -0.45 -8.80
N ARG A 31 5.41 -0.91 -7.81
CA ARG A 31 5.25 -2.35 -7.55
C ARG A 31 4.57 -3.09 -8.71
N ARG A 32 3.77 -2.39 -9.51
CA ARG A 32 3.16 -2.91 -10.75
C ARG A 32 4.04 -2.74 -12.00
N GLU A 33 5.28 -2.29 -11.85
CA GLU A 33 6.25 -2.12 -12.93
C GLU A 33 5.73 -1.26 -14.11
N ARG A 34 4.95 -0.23 -13.81
CA ARG A 34 4.44 0.67 -14.85
C ARG A 34 5.59 1.53 -15.39
N PRO A 35 5.74 1.66 -16.73
CA PRO A 35 6.84 2.44 -17.32
C PRO A 35 6.78 3.91 -16.88
N LEU A 36 5.57 4.45 -16.73
CA LEU A 36 5.33 5.81 -16.23
C LEU A 36 4.71 5.77 -14.84
N VAL A 37 5.45 6.32 -13.88
CA VAL A 37 5.09 6.45 -12.47
C VAL A 37 4.70 7.89 -12.15
N LYS A 38 3.62 8.09 -11.39
CA LYS A 38 3.13 9.43 -11.01
C LYS A 38 3.73 9.89 -9.68
N ASP A 39 3.80 8.97 -8.74
CA ASP A 39 4.10 9.16 -7.33
C ASP A 39 4.74 7.89 -6.75
N ILE A 40 5.30 8.02 -5.55
CA ILE A 40 5.87 6.92 -4.78
C ILE A 40 4.91 6.60 -3.65
N ASP A 41 4.29 5.43 -3.70
CA ASP A 41 3.46 4.90 -2.63
C ASP A 41 4.29 3.97 -1.73
N LEU A 42 4.25 4.18 -0.41
CA LEU A 42 4.83 3.29 0.59
C LEU A 42 3.76 2.84 1.59
N VAL A 43 3.72 1.55 1.91
CA VAL A 43 2.95 1.04 3.05
C VAL A 43 3.93 0.68 4.16
N ILE A 44 3.76 1.27 5.34
CA ILE A 44 4.72 1.21 6.45
C ILE A 44 4.05 0.75 7.74
N ILE A 45 4.68 -0.19 8.44
CA ILE A 45 4.44 -0.43 9.87
C ILE A 45 5.58 0.27 10.63
N PRO A 46 5.31 1.34 11.39
CA PRO A 46 6.34 2.01 12.17
C PRO A 46 6.82 1.11 13.30
N ALA A 47 8.14 1.04 13.51
CA ALA A 47 8.70 0.45 14.74
C ALA A 47 8.50 1.39 15.93
N ASN A 48 8.60 2.70 15.68
CA ASN A 48 8.32 3.75 16.65
C ASN A 48 7.67 4.95 15.94
N GLN A 49 6.43 5.29 16.33
CA GLN A 49 5.68 6.38 15.68
C GLN A 49 6.35 7.75 15.83
N GLY A 50 6.95 8.04 16.99
CA GLY A 50 7.62 9.30 17.26
C GLY A 50 8.88 9.48 16.41
N GLN A 51 9.71 8.44 16.34
CA GLN A 51 10.92 8.47 15.49
C GLN A 51 10.57 8.61 14.01
N LEU A 52 9.55 7.88 13.53
CA LEU A 52 9.08 8.05 12.15
C LEU A 52 8.58 9.47 11.91
N ALA A 53 7.80 10.04 12.82
CA ALA A 53 7.29 11.40 12.69
C ALA A 53 8.42 12.45 12.61
N VAL A 54 9.44 12.33 13.47
CA VAL A 54 10.63 13.20 13.43
C VAL A 54 11.36 13.05 12.09
N LYS A 55 11.62 11.80 11.66
CA LYS A 55 12.32 11.55 10.40
C LYS A 55 11.55 12.08 9.19
N LEU A 56 10.23 11.91 9.16
CA LEU A 56 9.38 12.48 8.11
C LEU A 56 9.40 14.00 8.12
N HIS A 57 9.41 14.63 9.30
CA HIS A 57 9.54 16.07 9.41
C HIS A 57 10.89 16.56 8.87
N GLU A 58 12.01 15.89 9.18
CA GLU A 58 13.33 16.18 8.62
C GLU A 58 13.33 16.09 7.09
N LEU A 59 12.64 15.08 6.54
CA LEU A 59 12.50 14.86 5.10
C LEU A 59 11.52 15.84 4.42
N GLY A 60 10.88 16.75 5.17
CA GLY A 60 10.02 17.80 4.63
C GLY A 60 8.51 17.55 4.74
N CYS A 61 8.07 16.49 5.42
CA CYS A 61 6.66 16.27 5.71
C CYS A 61 6.21 17.21 6.84
N ARG A 62 5.48 18.28 6.50
CA ARG A 62 5.00 19.29 7.46
C ARG A 62 3.58 19.01 7.97
N PHE A 63 2.74 18.41 7.14
CA PHE A 63 1.34 18.14 7.44
C PHE A 63 0.97 16.75 6.93
N GLY A 64 0.74 15.80 7.83
CA GLY A 64 0.24 14.49 7.49
C GLY A 64 -0.83 14.03 8.48
N GLY A 65 -1.84 13.33 7.95
CA GLY A 65 -2.92 12.78 8.76
C GLY A 65 -2.49 11.49 9.46
N PRO A 66 -3.29 10.99 10.42
CA PRO A 66 -2.93 9.84 11.25
C PRO A 66 -2.72 8.53 10.46
N LYS A 67 -3.18 8.45 9.20
CA LYS A 67 -3.05 7.27 8.33
C LYS A 67 -2.25 7.51 7.05
N LEU A 68 -2.03 8.77 6.69
CA LEU A 68 -1.45 9.13 5.39
C LEU A 68 -0.58 10.38 5.54
N GLN A 69 0.68 10.24 5.16
CA GLN A 69 1.66 11.32 5.13
C GLN A 69 1.98 11.65 3.68
N ARG A 70 1.95 12.93 3.31
CA ARG A 70 2.22 13.38 1.94
C ARG A 70 3.27 14.47 1.91
N PHE A 71 4.25 14.31 1.04
CA PHE A 71 5.33 15.30 0.89
C PHE A 71 6.05 15.11 -0.45
N GLN A 72 6.99 16.01 -0.73
CA GLN A 72 7.87 15.94 -1.90
C GLN A 72 9.24 15.41 -1.47
N TYR A 73 9.76 14.40 -2.16
CA TYR A 73 11.10 13.86 -1.91
C TYR A 73 11.85 13.74 -3.23
N LYS A 74 13.00 14.42 -3.34
CA LYS A 74 13.83 14.46 -4.56
C LYS A 74 13.04 14.76 -5.85
N GLY A 75 12.05 15.65 -5.73
CA GLY A 75 11.18 16.07 -6.84
C GLY A 75 10.08 15.08 -7.23
N ALA A 76 9.84 14.05 -6.42
CA ALA A 76 8.74 13.11 -6.58
C ALA A 76 7.69 13.31 -5.47
N PRO A 77 6.38 13.29 -5.81
CA PRO A 77 5.33 13.16 -4.81
C PRO A 77 5.43 11.80 -4.10
N VAL A 78 5.27 11.81 -2.78
CA VAL A 78 5.30 10.62 -1.94
C VAL A 78 4.04 10.54 -1.10
N ASP A 79 3.40 9.38 -1.12
CA ASP A 79 2.29 9.00 -0.24
C ASP A 79 2.76 7.84 0.67
N ILE A 80 2.82 8.06 1.98
CA ILE A 80 3.10 7.02 2.98
C ILE A 80 1.82 6.65 3.72
N TYR A 81 1.42 5.39 3.60
CA TYR A 81 0.28 4.81 4.28
C TYR A 81 0.74 4.06 5.52
N LEU A 82 0.28 4.53 6.69
CA LEU A 82 0.59 3.91 7.96
C LEU A 82 -0.34 2.72 8.22
N ALA A 83 0.26 1.57 8.51
CA ALA A 83 -0.38 0.30 8.75
C ALA A 83 0.01 -0.28 10.11
N THR A 84 -0.77 -1.26 10.53
CA THR A 84 -0.47 -2.22 11.59
C THR A 84 -0.27 -3.59 10.95
N GLU A 85 0.24 -4.58 11.69
CA GLU A 85 0.35 -5.96 11.20
C GLU A 85 -0.98 -6.47 10.64
N GLU A 86 -2.09 -6.17 11.32
CA GLU A 86 -3.42 -6.60 10.90
C GLU A 86 -3.93 -5.91 9.63
N THR A 87 -3.50 -4.67 9.37
CA THR A 87 -4.00 -3.87 8.24
C THR A 87 -3.08 -3.88 7.03
N PHE A 88 -1.82 -4.25 7.24
CA PHE A 88 -0.77 -4.20 6.24
C PHE A 88 -1.10 -4.99 4.97
N PRO A 89 -1.58 -6.25 5.00
CA PRO A 89 -1.76 -7.03 3.78
C PRO A 89 -2.82 -6.42 2.85
N MET A 90 -3.95 -5.98 3.42
CA MET A 90 -5.01 -5.36 2.66
C MET A 90 -4.64 -3.96 2.17
N LEU A 91 -3.97 -3.16 3.02
CA LEU A 91 -3.46 -1.85 2.59
C LEU A 91 -2.43 -2.00 1.47
N LEU A 92 -1.51 -2.96 1.56
CA LEU A 92 -0.54 -3.24 0.51
C LEU A 92 -1.26 -3.61 -0.80
N LEU A 93 -2.25 -4.49 -0.77
CA LEU A 93 -3.03 -4.84 -1.95
C LEU A 93 -3.70 -3.60 -2.56
N VAL A 94 -4.44 -2.85 -1.76
CA VAL A 94 -5.21 -1.68 -2.22
C VAL A 94 -4.29 -0.58 -2.75
N ARG A 95 -3.17 -0.33 -2.08
CA ARG A 95 -2.20 0.70 -2.49
C ARG A 95 -1.29 0.24 -3.61
N THR A 96 -1.15 -1.06 -3.82
CA THR A 96 -0.58 -1.59 -5.06
C THR A 96 -1.52 -1.31 -6.22
N GLY A 97 -2.83 -1.39 -6.02
CA GLY A 97 -3.82 -1.14 -7.07
C GLY A 97 -3.74 -2.18 -8.21
N SER A 98 -4.15 -1.84 -9.43
CA SER A 98 -4.66 -0.54 -9.89
C SER A 98 -6.01 -0.17 -9.23
N ALA A 99 -6.44 1.09 -9.37
CA ALA A 99 -7.77 1.50 -8.91
C ALA A 99 -8.90 0.71 -9.60
N ALA A 100 -8.70 0.29 -10.85
CA ALA A 100 -9.67 -0.53 -11.56
C ALA A 100 -9.68 -1.97 -11.05
N PHE A 101 -8.50 -2.57 -10.85
CA PHE A 101 -8.36 -3.89 -10.22
C PHE A 101 -9.00 -3.95 -8.83
N ASN A 102 -8.78 -2.94 -7.98
CA ASN A 102 -9.44 -2.85 -6.68
C ASN A 102 -10.97 -2.80 -6.79
N ARG A 103 -11.52 -2.09 -7.78
CA ARG A 103 -12.96 -2.06 -8.02
C ARG A 103 -13.47 -3.42 -8.46
N ASP A 104 -12.74 -4.11 -9.35
CA ASP A 104 -13.11 -5.45 -9.79
C ASP A 104 -13.14 -6.44 -8.61
N LEU A 105 -12.15 -6.36 -7.69
CA LEU A 105 -12.11 -7.19 -6.48
C LEU A 105 -13.28 -6.88 -5.54
N ALA A 106 -13.58 -5.60 -5.34
CA ALA A 106 -14.71 -5.18 -4.51
C ALA A 106 -16.06 -5.64 -5.09
N MET A 107 -16.23 -5.58 -6.41
CA MET A 107 -17.42 -6.10 -7.09
C MET A 107 -17.53 -7.62 -6.93
N ARG A 108 -16.41 -8.35 -7.08
CA ARG A 108 -16.37 -9.80 -6.86
C ARG A 108 -16.70 -10.19 -5.41
N ALA A 109 -16.14 -9.49 -4.43
CA ALA A 109 -16.47 -9.68 -3.01
C ALA A 109 -17.97 -9.49 -2.77
N LYS A 110 -18.54 -8.41 -3.31
CA LYS A 110 -19.97 -8.12 -3.21
C LYS A 110 -20.84 -9.23 -3.80
N ALA A 111 -20.45 -9.79 -4.95
CA ALA A 111 -21.16 -10.92 -5.57
C ALA A 111 -21.14 -12.19 -4.71
N GLN A 112 -20.18 -12.31 -3.79
CA GLN A 112 -20.06 -13.40 -2.82
C GLN A 112 -20.65 -13.06 -1.44
N LEU A 113 -21.39 -11.95 -1.32
CA LEU A 113 -21.91 -11.42 -0.05
C LEU A 113 -20.80 -11.10 0.97
N LEU A 114 -19.63 -10.71 0.47
CA LEU A 114 -18.47 -10.27 1.26
C LEU A 114 -18.26 -8.77 1.10
N HIS A 115 -17.60 -8.15 2.07
CA HIS A 115 -17.19 -6.76 2.02
C HIS A 115 -15.67 -6.65 1.91
N PHE A 116 -15.21 -6.05 0.80
CA PHE A 116 -13.82 -5.67 0.57
C PHE A 116 -13.49 -4.39 1.34
N ALA A 117 -12.92 -4.51 2.54
CA ALA A 117 -12.65 -3.36 3.40
C ALA A 117 -11.33 -2.67 3.02
N ALA A 118 -11.41 -1.74 2.07
CA ALA A 118 -10.25 -1.04 1.51
C ALA A 118 -9.48 -0.15 2.51
N ASP A 119 -9.98 -0.01 3.73
CA ASP A 119 -9.32 0.68 4.84
C ASP A 119 -8.27 -0.17 5.57
N GLY A 120 -8.05 -1.41 5.12
CA GLY A 120 -7.04 -2.30 5.64
C GLY A 120 -7.59 -3.49 6.42
N ARG A 121 -8.90 -3.53 6.73
CA ARG A 121 -9.45 -4.62 7.58
C ARG A 121 -9.50 -6.00 6.91
N GLY A 122 -9.28 -6.08 5.59
CA GLY A 122 -9.30 -7.31 4.81
C GLY A 122 -10.66 -7.59 4.16
N ILE A 123 -11.02 -8.87 4.06
CA ILE A 123 -12.35 -9.32 3.61
C ILE A 123 -13.22 -9.58 4.84
N LEU A 124 -14.44 -9.03 4.82
CA LEU A 124 -15.41 -9.17 5.90
C LEU A 124 -16.64 -9.93 5.45
N LYS A 125 -17.21 -10.74 6.34
CA LYS A 125 -18.54 -11.35 6.22
C LYS A 125 -19.35 -10.95 7.45
N ASP A 126 -20.50 -10.31 7.23
CA ASP A 126 -21.37 -9.82 8.32
C ASP A 126 -20.61 -8.98 9.37
N GLY A 127 -19.68 -8.15 8.90
CA GLY A 127 -18.84 -7.29 9.75
C GLY A 127 -17.65 -7.98 10.42
N ARG A 128 -17.49 -9.30 10.28
CA ARG A 128 -16.37 -10.07 10.85
C ARG A 128 -15.30 -10.36 9.81
N ARG A 129 -14.02 -10.28 10.18
CA ARG A 129 -12.89 -10.60 9.29
C ARG A 129 -12.89 -12.09 8.93
N VAL A 130 -12.71 -12.39 7.65
CA VAL A 130 -12.57 -13.75 7.11
C VAL A 130 -11.27 -13.97 6.33
N ALA A 131 -10.59 -12.91 5.91
CA ALA A 131 -9.21 -12.96 5.38
C ALA A 131 -8.51 -11.62 5.56
N TRP A 132 -7.28 -11.61 6.11
CA TRP A 132 -6.52 -10.39 6.40
C TRP A 132 -5.01 -10.60 6.62
N LEU A 133 -4.53 -11.83 6.73
CA LEU A 133 -3.14 -12.19 7.08
C LEU A 133 -2.18 -12.03 5.92
N SER A 134 -2.64 -12.17 4.67
CA SER A 134 -1.80 -11.99 3.48
C SER A 134 -2.62 -11.60 2.25
N GLU A 135 -1.96 -11.04 1.23
CA GLU A 135 -2.58 -10.83 -0.08
C GLU A 135 -3.14 -12.15 -0.67
N GLY A 136 -2.42 -13.27 -0.49
CA GLY A 136 -2.86 -14.59 -0.95
C GLY A 136 -4.13 -15.07 -0.27
N GLU A 137 -4.26 -14.87 1.04
CA GLU A 137 -5.48 -15.19 1.78
C GLU A 137 -6.66 -14.32 1.31
N ILE A 138 -6.41 -13.02 1.07
CA ILE A 138 -7.43 -12.09 0.55
C ILE A 138 -7.92 -12.54 -0.83
N PHE A 139 -7.02 -12.90 -1.74
CA PHE A 139 -7.40 -13.46 -3.05
C PHE A 139 -8.14 -14.79 -2.90
N GLY A 140 -7.66 -15.68 -2.03
CA GLY A 140 -8.27 -16.98 -1.75
C GLY A 140 -9.71 -16.87 -1.22
N ALA A 141 -9.98 -15.91 -0.34
CA ALA A 141 -11.34 -15.63 0.15
C ALA A 141 -12.28 -15.13 -0.96
N LEU A 142 -11.73 -14.58 -2.05
CA LEU A 142 -12.47 -14.22 -3.25
C LEU A 142 -12.48 -15.34 -4.28
N GLY A 143 -11.94 -16.53 -3.99
CA GLY A 143 -11.83 -17.63 -4.94
C GLY A 143 -10.94 -17.31 -6.13
N LEU A 144 -9.83 -16.61 -5.89
CA LEU A 144 -8.81 -16.28 -6.88
C LEU A 144 -7.46 -16.88 -6.43
N PRO A 145 -6.59 -17.26 -7.39
CA PRO A 145 -5.18 -17.50 -7.06
C PRO A 145 -4.51 -16.18 -6.65
N TYR A 146 -3.28 -16.26 -6.14
CA TYR A 146 -2.45 -15.06 -6.00
C TYR A 146 -2.24 -14.42 -7.38
N ILE A 147 -2.45 -13.11 -7.48
CA ILE A 147 -2.25 -12.33 -8.71
C ILE A 147 -1.03 -11.44 -8.52
N GLU A 148 -0.02 -11.63 -9.37
CA GLU A 148 1.21 -10.86 -9.34
C GLU A 148 0.95 -9.36 -9.51
N PRO A 149 1.63 -8.46 -8.76
CA PRO A 149 1.44 -7.02 -8.87
C PRO A 149 1.49 -6.45 -10.29
N SER A 150 2.40 -6.95 -11.13
CA SER A 150 2.61 -6.48 -12.52
C SER A 150 1.41 -6.72 -13.44
N THR A 151 0.48 -7.62 -13.09
CA THR A 151 -0.70 -7.94 -13.89
C THR A 151 -2.00 -7.33 -13.36
N ARG A 152 -1.95 -6.54 -12.27
CA ARG A 152 -3.13 -5.98 -11.58
C ARG A 152 -3.69 -4.72 -12.24
N GLU A 153 -3.95 -4.75 -13.55
CA GLU A 153 -4.63 -3.64 -14.22
C GLU A 153 -6.16 -3.82 -14.21
N ARG A 154 -6.64 -5.05 -14.41
CA ARG A 154 -8.03 -5.52 -14.33
C ARG A 154 -8.07 -6.99 -13.90
N LEU A 155 -9.20 -7.46 -13.35
CA LEU A 155 -9.45 -8.90 -13.15
C LEU A 155 -9.92 -9.58 -14.43
#